data_AF-A0A349QZH5-F1
#
_entry.id   AF-A0A349QZH5-F1
#
_cell.length_a   1.000
_cell.length_b   1.000
_cell.length_c   1.000
_cell.angle_alpha   90.00
_cell.angle_beta   90.00
_cell.angle_gamma   90.00
#
_symmetry.space_group_name_H-M   'P 1'
#
loop_
_entity.id
_entity.type
_entity.pdbx_description
1 polymer ?
#
loop_
_entity_poly.entity_id
_entity_poly.type
_entity_poly.pdbx_seq_one_letter_code
_entity_poly.pdbx_strand_id
1 'polypeptide(L)'
;MMNDSNFEANNTDNNKRGNYGERRTKLNNLVSGLGKLPPQAVDLEEAVLGALMLEKNALSEIIDILKPESFYKESHQKIFEAIFGLFQKTSPIDILTVTSELRRMGALEMVGGAYYITQLTDRVVSAANIEYHARIISRS
;
A
#
# COMPACT_ATOMS: atom_id res chain seq x y z
N MET A 1 -44.74 57.72 3.94
CA MET A 1 -43.38 57.20 3.75
C MET A 1 -43.40 55.72 4.10
N MET A 2 -43.17 54.86 3.09
CA MET A 2 -43.00 53.41 3.21
C MET A 2 -41.69 53.07 3.95
N ASN A 3 -41.70 51.95 4.68
CA ASN A 3 -40.79 50.78 4.57
C ASN A 3 -40.90 49.99 5.89
N ASP A 4 -41.53 48.81 5.92
CA ASP A 4 -41.13 47.51 5.34
C ASP A 4 -40.39 46.64 6.38
N SER A 5 -41.14 45.65 6.82
CA SER A 5 -40.79 44.30 7.26
C SER A 5 -39.42 43.76 6.81
N ASN A 6 -38.73 43.08 7.72
CA ASN A 6 -37.90 41.88 7.51
C ASN A 6 -37.45 41.41 8.91
N PHE A 7 -37.89 40.29 9.49
CA PHE A 7 -37.78 38.87 9.09
C PHE A 7 -36.33 38.37 8.91
N GLU A 8 -35.96 37.46 9.84
CA GLU A 8 -34.93 36.41 9.83
C GLU A 8 -33.52 36.69 9.32
N ALA A 9 -32.51 36.40 10.15
CA ALA A 9 -31.81 35.11 10.08
C ALA A 9 -30.68 35.04 11.12
N ASN A 10 -30.66 33.90 11.82
CA ASN A 10 -29.62 33.48 12.74
C ASN A 10 -28.32 33.08 12.02
N ASN A 11 -27.24 33.12 12.80
CA ASN A 11 -26.09 32.21 12.76
C ASN A 11 -25.01 32.46 11.68
N THR A 12 -24.01 33.28 12.03
CA THR A 12 -22.70 33.27 11.38
C THR A 12 -21.79 32.25 12.06
N ASP A 13 -21.83 31.05 11.49
CA ASP A 13 -20.94 29.95 11.81
C ASP A 13 -19.59 30.08 11.05
N ASN A 14 -18.55 29.48 11.63
CA ASN A 14 -17.26 29.13 11.02
C ASN A 14 -16.12 30.16 10.95
N ASN A 15 -15.47 30.33 12.10
CA ASN A 15 -14.04 30.56 12.22
C ASN A 15 -13.25 29.35 11.63
N LYS A 16 -12.93 29.38 10.33
CA LYS A 16 -12.01 28.41 9.69
C LYS A 16 -10.80 29.14 9.12
N ARG A 17 -9.83 29.48 9.98
CA ARG A 17 -8.48 29.86 9.56
C ARG A 17 -7.45 28.91 10.17
N GLY A 18 -7.14 27.88 9.39
CA GLY A 18 -5.76 27.45 9.14
C GLY A 18 -5.01 26.72 10.25
N ASN A 19 -5.46 25.52 10.63
CA ASN A 19 -4.65 24.60 11.44
C ASN A 19 -3.66 23.77 10.59
N TYR A 20 -2.91 24.43 9.70
CA TYR A 20 -1.91 23.79 8.83
C TYR A 20 -0.54 23.64 9.50
N GLY A 21 -0.27 24.43 10.56
CA GLY A 21 0.96 24.37 11.34
C GLY A 21 1.04 23.12 12.22
N GLU A 22 0.03 22.88 13.05
CA GLU A 22 0.03 21.75 14.00
C GLU A 22 0.05 20.38 13.32
N ARG A 23 -0.60 20.27 12.15
CA ARG A 23 -0.63 19.01 11.39
C ARG A 23 0.76 18.65 10.84
N ARG A 24 1.54 19.64 10.41
CA ARG A 24 2.94 19.46 9.98
C ARG A 24 3.87 19.15 11.15
N THR A 25 3.69 19.78 12.30
CA THR A 25 4.51 19.50 13.49
C THR A 25 4.24 18.11 14.04
N LYS A 26 2.98 17.63 13.98
CA LYS A 26 2.63 16.25 14.37
C LYS A 26 3.20 15.22 13.39
N LEU A 27 3.17 15.50 12.08
CA LEU A 27 3.81 14.65 11.06
C LEU A 27 5.33 14.63 11.21
N ASN A 28 5.96 15.77 11.52
CA ASN A 28 7.39 15.83 11.77
C ASN A 28 7.79 15.12 13.07
N ASN A 29 7.00 15.18 14.14
CA ASN A 29 7.30 14.43 15.36
C ASN A 29 7.10 12.91 15.21
N LEU A 30 6.23 12.46 14.30
CA LEU A 30 6.16 11.05 13.88
C LEU A 30 7.40 10.62 13.08
N VAL A 31 7.98 11.56 12.33
CA VAL A 31 9.19 11.37 11.51
C VAL A 31 10.46 11.48 12.37
N SER A 32 10.55 12.39 13.35
CA SER A 32 11.74 12.60 14.19
C SER A 32 12.06 11.47 15.18
N GLY A 33 11.25 10.41 15.22
CA GLY A 33 11.62 9.09 15.75
C GLY A 33 12.46 8.24 14.80
N LEU A 34 13.00 8.82 13.72
CA LEU A 34 13.89 8.26 12.68
C LEU A 34 15.27 7.78 13.18
N GLY A 35 15.33 7.28 14.41
CA GLY A 35 16.38 6.40 14.91
C GLY A 35 15.79 5.00 15.11
N LYS A 36 15.86 4.16 14.06
CA LYS A 36 15.28 2.81 13.90
C LYS A 36 13.80 2.81 13.52
N LEU A 37 13.53 2.50 12.26
CA LEU A 37 12.22 2.00 11.82
C LEU A 37 11.84 0.79 12.70
N PRO A 38 10.59 0.68 13.19
CA PRO A 38 10.18 -0.51 13.91
C PRO A 38 10.26 -1.72 12.96
N PRO A 39 10.88 -2.83 13.37
CA PRO A 39 11.33 -3.92 12.49
C PRO A 39 10.21 -4.79 11.84
N GLN A 40 8.95 -4.35 11.75
CA GLN A 40 7.81 -5.26 11.51
C GLN A 40 6.66 -4.69 10.65
N ALA A 41 6.93 -4.19 9.44
CA ALA A 41 5.88 -3.88 8.46
C ALA A 41 5.44 -5.09 7.62
N VAL A 42 5.61 -6.32 8.13
CA VAL A 42 5.31 -7.56 7.40
C VAL A 42 3.85 -7.63 6.95
N ASP A 43 2.91 -7.18 7.78
CA ASP A 43 1.49 -7.15 7.42
C ASP A 43 1.22 -6.26 6.19
N LEU A 44 2.01 -5.19 6.00
CA LEU A 44 1.91 -4.33 4.82
C LEU A 44 2.47 -5.03 3.59
N GLU A 45 3.58 -5.76 3.73
CA GLU A 45 4.12 -6.58 2.64
C GLU A 45 3.09 -7.62 2.18
N GLU A 46 2.46 -8.32 3.12
CA GLU A 46 1.45 -9.32 2.81
C GLU A 46 0.25 -8.69 2.08
N ALA A 47 -0.24 -7.55 2.58
CA ALA A 47 -1.33 -6.81 1.95
C ALA A 47 -0.97 -6.31 0.54
N VAL A 48 0.25 -5.81 0.33
CA VAL A 48 0.71 -5.35 -0.99
C VAL A 48 0.80 -6.52 -1.97
N LEU A 49 1.46 -7.62 -1.59
CA LEU A 49 1.59 -8.79 -2.46
C LEU A 49 0.23 -9.38 -2.82
N GLY A 50 -0.69 -9.48 -1.85
CA GLY A 50 -2.07 -9.90 -2.09
C GLY A 50 -2.77 -8.98 -3.08
N ALA A 51 -2.68 -7.65 -2.88
CA ALA A 51 -3.37 -6.68 -3.73
C ALA A 51 -2.87 -6.73 -5.19
N LEU A 52 -1.56 -6.94 -5.38
CA LEU A 52 -0.95 -7.12 -6.72
C LEU A 52 -1.54 -8.32 -7.49
N MET A 53 -1.99 -9.35 -6.79
CA MET A 53 -2.58 -10.55 -7.39
C MET A 53 -4.10 -10.45 -7.62
N LEU A 54 -4.77 -9.48 -6.99
CA LEU A 54 -6.22 -9.28 -7.10
C LEU A 54 -6.57 -8.15 -8.07
N GLU A 55 -5.74 -7.11 -8.14
CA GLU A 55 -6.04 -5.87 -8.84
C GLU A 55 -5.16 -5.67 -10.06
N LYS A 56 -5.78 -5.58 -11.25
CA LYS A 56 -5.07 -5.51 -12.54
C LYS A 56 -4.10 -4.34 -12.68
N ASN A 57 -4.38 -3.22 -12.02
CA ASN A 57 -3.61 -1.97 -12.20
C ASN A 57 -2.67 -1.67 -11.02
N ALA A 58 -2.75 -2.44 -9.94
CA ALA A 58 -2.03 -2.17 -8.70
C ALA A 58 -0.51 -2.14 -8.87
N LEU A 59 0.03 -3.01 -9.74
CA LEU A 59 1.48 -3.04 -9.98
C LEU A 59 1.98 -1.75 -10.64
N SER A 60 1.25 -1.24 -11.63
CA SER A 60 1.63 -0.02 -12.35
C SER A 60 1.74 1.20 -11.44
N GLU A 61 1.01 1.23 -10.32
CA GLU A 61 1.04 2.31 -9.35
C GLU A 61 2.28 2.29 -8.46
N ILE A 62 2.89 1.12 -8.25
CA ILE A 62 3.96 0.94 -7.25
C ILE A 62 5.29 0.44 -7.83
N ILE A 63 5.34 0.16 -9.14
CA ILE A 63 6.51 -0.43 -9.78
C ILE A 63 7.77 0.45 -9.70
N ASP A 64 7.60 1.77 -9.68
CA ASP A 64 8.70 2.72 -9.54
C ASP A 64 9.11 2.95 -8.06
N ILE A 65 8.34 2.38 -7.12
CA ILE A 65 8.53 2.56 -5.67
C ILE A 65 9.21 1.35 -5.04
N LEU A 66 8.82 0.15 -5.48
CA LEU A 66 9.27 -1.12 -4.89
C LEU A 66 10.19 -1.90 -5.81
N LYS A 67 11.22 -2.48 -5.21
CA LYS A 67 12.06 -3.52 -5.80
C LYS A 67 11.98 -4.78 -4.95
N PRO A 68 12.41 -5.95 -5.44
CA PRO A 68 12.45 -7.15 -4.61
C PRO A 68 13.16 -6.91 -3.28
N GLU A 69 14.27 -6.17 -3.28
CA GLU A 69 15.08 -5.88 -2.08
C GLU A 69 14.39 -4.94 -1.08
N SER A 70 13.26 -4.31 -1.46
CA SER A 70 12.47 -3.47 -0.56
C SER A 70 11.71 -4.28 0.49
N PHE A 71 11.51 -5.58 0.27
CA PHE A 71 10.78 -6.44 1.20
C PHE A 71 11.74 -7.02 2.26
N TYR A 72 11.31 -7.03 3.51
CA TYR A 72 12.11 -7.55 4.64
C TYR A 72 12.22 -9.07 4.61
N LYS A 73 11.11 -9.78 4.33
CA LYS A 73 11.12 -11.25 4.24
C LYS A 73 11.67 -11.69 2.90
N GLU A 74 12.70 -12.54 2.89
CA GLU A 74 13.24 -13.15 1.66
C GLU A 74 12.14 -13.83 0.82
N SER A 75 11.18 -14.50 1.46
CA SER A 75 10.04 -15.09 0.77
C SER A 75 9.20 -14.06 0.01
N HIS A 76 9.01 -12.86 0.56
CA HIS A 76 8.28 -11.78 -0.09
C HIS A 76 9.09 -11.15 -1.22
N GLN A 77 10.42 -11.03 -1.06
CA GLN A 77 11.31 -10.62 -2.15
C GLN A 77 11.14 -11.54 -3.37
N LYS A 78 11.11 -12.87 -3.14
CA LYS A 78 10.93 -13.89 -4.19
C LYS A 78 9.56 -13.83 -4.85
N ILE A 79 8.50 -13.59 -4.08
CA ILE A 79 7.15 -13.41 -4.62
C ILE A 79 7.09 -12.15 -5.50
N PHE A 80 7.66 -11.03 -5.04
CA PHE A 80 7.69 -9.80 -5.84
C PHE A 80 8.56 -9.95 -7.10
N GLU A 81 9.68 -10.67 -7.02
CA GLU A 81 10.52 -11.02 -8.18
C GLU A 81 9.73 -11.79 -9.24
N ALA A 82 8.91 -12.77 -8.83
CA ALA A 82 8.02 -13.51 -9.73
C ALA A 82 6.96 -12.60 -10.38
N ILE A 83 6.31 -11.75 -9.58
CA ILE A 83 5.33 -10.75 -10.07
C ILE A 83 5.97 -9.82 -11.10
N PHE A 84 7.15 -9.29 -10.80
CA PHE A 84 7.87 -8.40 -11.70
C PHE A 84 8.29 -9.11 -12.99
N GLY A 85 8.75 -10.36 -12.89
CA GLY A 85 9.07 -11.19 -14.06
C GLY A 85 7.85 -11.43 -14.96
N LEU A 86 6.67 -11.69 -14.40
CA LEU A 86 5.42 -11.81 -15.16
C LEU A 86 5.03 -10.50 -15.85
N PHE A 87 5.18 -9.38 -15.15
CA PHE A 87 4.94 -8.04 -15.71
C PHE A 87 5.83 -7.76 -16.92
N GLN A 88 7.14 -8.04 -16.83
CA GLN A 88 8.07 -7.87 -17.95
C GLN A 88 7.72 -8.73 -19.17
N LYS A 89 7.10 -9.88 -18.94
CA LYS A 89 6.62 -10.80 -19.99
C LYS A 89 5.21 -10.44 -20.50
N THR A 90 4.62 -9.34 -20.01
CA THR A 90 3.24 -8.95 -20.29
C THR A 90 2.25 -10.08 -19.99
N SER A 91 2.55 -10.87 -18.96
CA SER A 91 1.71 -11.99 -18.53
C SER A 91 0.72 -11.55 -17.45
N PRO A 92 -0.44 -12.22 -17.32
CA PRO A 92 -1.37 -11.95 -16.22
C PRO A 92 -0.69 -12.12 -14.87
N ILE A 93 -1.05 -11.27 -13.92
CA ILE A 93 -0.56 -11.32 -12.54
C ILE A 93 -1.76 -11.67 -11.66
N ASP A 94 -1.83 -12.95 -11.30
CA ASP A 94 -2.86 -13.52 -10.44
C ASP A 94 -2.26 -14.68 -9.64
N ILE A 95 -3.03 -15.25 -8.71
CA ILE A 95 -2.59 -16.33 -7.83
C ILE A 95 -2.01 -17.51 -8.64
N LEU A 96 -2.65 -17.89 -9.75
CA LEU A 96 -2.27 -19.07 -10.53
C LEU A 96 -0.97 -18.81 -11.30
N THR A 97 -0.84 -17.64 -11.93
CA THR A 97 0.37 -17.29 -12.69
C THR A 97 1.57 -17.07 -11.78
N VAL A 98 1.38 -16.38 -10.66
CA VAL A 98 2.45 -16.17 -9.65
C VAL A 98 2.91 -17.49 -9.06
N THR A 99 1.98 -18.38 -8.69
CA THR A 99 2.33 -19.72 -8.17
C THR A 99 3.10 -20.53 -9.21
N SER A 100 2.69 -20.47 -10.48
CA SER A 100 3.36 -21.18 -11.58
C SER A 100 4.76 -20.63 -11.84
N GLU A 101 4.93 -19.30 -11.82
CA GLU A 101 6.22 -18.65 -12.01
C GLU A 101 7.18 -18.98 -10.85
N LEU A 102 6.70 -18.95 -9.60
CA LEU A 102 7.49 -19.37 -8.43
C LEU A 102 7.92 -20.84 -8.52
N ARG A 103 7.05 -21.72 -9.03
CA ARG A 103 7.39 -23.12 -9.28
C ARG A 103 8.48 -23.23 -10.35
N ARG A 104 8.36 -22.47 -11.45
CA ARG A 104 9.34 -22.41 -12.53
C ARG A 104 10.70 -21.89 -12.06
N MET A 105 10.70 -20.94 -11.11
CA MET A 105 11.91 -20.40 -10.47
C MET A 105 12.53 -21.36 -9.44
N GLY A 106 11.84 -22.46 -9.07
CA GLY A 106 12.27 -23.35 -7.99
C GLY A 106 12.12 -22.75 -6.58
N ALA A 107 11.35 -21.67 -6.44
CA ALA A 107 11.18 -20.92 -5.19
C ALA A 107 9.87 -21.22 -4.46
N LEU A 108 8.94 -21.97 -5.05
CA LEU A 108 7.60 -22.17 -4.48
C LEU A 108 7.61 -22.78 -3.07
N GLU A 109 8.46 -23.78 -2.81
CA GLU A 109 8.51 -24.38 -1.46
C GLU A 109 9.16 -23.43 -0.45
N MET A 110 10.15 -22.63 -0.87
CA MET A 110 10.82 -21.63 -0.03
C MET A 110 9.86 -20.55 0.47
N VAL A 111 8.88 -20.15 -0.35
CA VAL A 111 7.92 -19.10 0.02
C VAL A 111 6.73 -19.63 0.82
N GLY A 112 6.69 -20.93 1.17
CA GLY A 112 5.61 -21.54 1.95
C GLY A 112 4.54 -22.27 1.12
N GLY A 113 4.81 -22.49 -0.17
CA GLY A 113 3.95 -23.25 -1.06
C GLY A 113 2.74 -22.45 -1.58
N ALA A 114 1.93 -23.12 -2.40
CA ALA A 114 0.74 -22.50 -3.02
C ALA A 114 -0.26 -21.98 -1.98
N TYR A 115 -0.37 -22.65 -0.83
CA TYR A 115 -1.25 -22.24 0.25
C TYR A 115 -0.92 -20.85 0.79
N TYR A 116 0.37 -20.53 0.97
CA TYR A 116 0.78 -19.20 1.43
C TYR A 116 0.39 -18.10 0.44
N ILE A 117 0.55 -18.35 -0.87
CA ILE A 117 0.16 -17.39 -1.90
C ILE A 117 -1.35 -17.09 -1.84
N THR A 118 -2.19 -18.11 -1.62
CA THR A 118 -3.63 -17.92 -1.40
C THR A 118 -3.91 -17.10 -0.14
N GLN A 119 -3.23 -17.40 0.98
CA GLN A 119 -3.42 -16.64 2.22
C GLN A 119 -3.09 -15.15 2.08
N LEU A 120 -2.12 -14.77 1.25
CA LEU A 120 -1.80 -13.36 1.01
C LEU A 120 -2.99 -12.59 0.44
N THR A 121 -3.78 -13.22 -0.43
CA THR A 121 -4.97 -12.55 -1.00
C THR A 121 -6.08 -12.35 0.04
N ASP A 122 -6.14 -13.18 1.09
CA ASP A 122 -7.09 -13.02 2.19
C ASP A 122 -6.75 -11.84 3.11
N ARG A 123 -5.52 -11.33 3.05
CA ARG A 123 -5.07 -10.17 3.85
C ARG A 123 -5.50 -8.82 3.28
N VAL A 124 -6.04 -8.81 2.06
CA VAL A 124 -6.35 -7.57 1.34
C VAL A 124 -7.76 -7.10 1.69
N VAL A 125 -7.84 -5.96 2.38
CA VAL A 125 -9.13 -5.28 2.64
C VAL A 125 -9.45 -4.29 1.51
N SER A 126 -8.43 -3.62 0.95
CA SER A 126 -8.56 -2.71 -0.19
C SER A 126 -7.19 -2.38 -0.78
N ALA A 127 -7.12 -2.26 -2.11
CA ALA A 127 -5.93 -1.76 -2.81
C ALA A 127 -5.87 -0.24 -2.94
N ALA A 128 -6.90 0.50 -2.52
CA ALA A 128 -6.96 1.97 -2.66
C ALA A 128 -5.79 2.71 -1.99
N ASN A 129 -5.10 2.07 -1.03
CA ASN A 129 -3.96 2.63 -0.30
C ASN A 129 -2.63 1.94 -0.65
N ILE A 130 -2.56 1.20 -1.77
CA ILE A 130 -1.38 0.39 -2.09
C ILE A 130 -0.11 1.25 -2.25
N GLU A 131 -0.21 2.44 -2.86
CA GLU A 131 0.91 3.36 -3.00
C GLU A 131 1.43 3.82 -1.62
N TYR A 132 0.52 4.13 -0.69
CA TYR A 132 0.88 4.53 0.67
C TYR A 132 1.62 3.39 1.40
N HIS A 133 1.14 2.15 1.30
CA HIS A 133 1.80 0.98 1.89
C HIS A 133 3.17 0.73 1.25
N ALA A 134 3.27 0.82 -0.09
CA ALA A 134 4.52 0.67 -0.82
C ALA A 134 5.57 1.70 -0.37
N ARG A 135 5.18 2.96 -0.13
CA ARG A 135 6.10 3.99 0.38
C ARG A 135 6.61 3.72 1.79
N ILE A 136 5.86 3.00 2.61
CA ILE A 136 6.32 2.56 3.94
C ILE A 136 7.34 1.43 3.76
N ILE A 137 7.02 0.42 2.95
CA ILE A 137 7.89 -0.72 2.67
C ILE A 137 9.24 -0.25 2.10
N SER A 138 9.24 0.64 1.11
CA SER A 138 10.45 1.18 0.45
C SER A 138 11.44 1.88 1.40
N ARG A 139 11.01 2.26 2.60
CA ARG A 139 11.86 2.91 3.61
C ARG A 139 12.45 1.93 4.61
N SER A 140 12.05 0.66 4.57
CA SER A 140 12.39 -0.37 5.56
C SER A 140 13.84 -0.83 5.49
#